data_AF-A0A836RA62-F1
#
_entry.id   AF-A0A836RA62-F1
#
_cell.length_a   1.000
_cell.length_b   1.000
_cell.length_c   1.000
_cell.angle_alpha   90.00
_cell.angle_beta   90.00
_cell.angle_gamma   90.00
#
_symmetry.space_group_name_H-M   'P 1'
#
loop_
_entity.id
_entity.type
_entity.pdbx_description
1 polymer ?
#
loop_
_entity_poly.entity_id
_entity_poly.type
_entity_poly.pdbx_seq_one_letter_code
_entity_poly.pdbx_strand_id
1 'polypeptide(L)'
;GGSIEELWPFNVEIVARAIYSSPIPVVSAVGHERDTTISDLVSDVRVSTPSMVAESAIPNKAELIERVILYVKSMKSITKNRIYLKKEAIRRLLMLPLFRFPQKEIVENRRDLVMKKIEGIINSESRIYKKKRQELDSMLKRLSGLNPLSILNRGYTITYKYPENTPIRRKKDIGNETKRIKTVFYDGEIISQIDLEGVNYE
;
A
#
# COMPACT_ATOMS: atom_id res chain seq x y z
N GLY A 1 13.41 -74.22 31.50
CA GLY A 1 13.05 -75.55 30.97
C GLY A 1 13.51 -76.59 31.97
N GLY A 2 12.73 -77.65 32.15
CA GLY A 2 12.96 -78.63 33.21
C GLY A 2 11.69 -79.39 33.56
N SER A 3 11.76 -80.31 34.53
CA SER A 3 10.55 -80.94 35.08
C SER A 3 9.71 -79.92 35.87
N ILE A 4 8.46 -80.25 36.19
CA ILE A 4 7.58 -79.34 36.94
C ILE A 4 8.18 -78.97 38.31
N GLU A 5 8.94 -79.87 38.91
CA GLU A 5 9.67 -79.66 40.17
C GLU A 5 10.78 -78.61 40.00
N GLU A 6 11.47 -78.61 38.85
CA GLU A 6 12.52 -77.62 38.54
C GLU A 6 11.93 -76.23 38.21
N LEU A 7 10.68 -76.18 37.75
CA LEU A 7 9.96 -74.92 37.47
C LEU A 7 9.23 -74.35 38.69
N TRP A 8 9.04 -75.15 39.74
CA TRP A 8 8.27 -74.76 40.93
C TRP A 8 8.76 -73.50 41.66
N PRO A 9 10.07 -73.21 41.75
CA PRO A 9 10.57 -71.96 42.33
C PRO A 9 10.06 -70.69 41.62
N PHE A 10 9.63 -70.79 40.37
CA PHE A 10 9.03 -69.69 39.61
C PHE A 10 7.51 -69.66 39.70
N ASN A 11 6.90 -70.58 40.44
CA ASN A 11 5.45 -70.70 40.61
C ASN A 11 4.99 -70.35 42.04
N VAL A 12 5.67 -69.40 42.68
CA VAL A 12 5.35 -68.94 44.05
C VAL A 12 5.04 -67.44 44.08
N GLU A 13 4.16 -67.05 45.00
CA GLU A 13 3.63 -65.68 45.09
C GLU A 13 4.73 -64.63 45.31
N ILE A 14 5.75 -64.94 46.12
CA ILE A 14 6.82 -63.98 46.43
C ILE A 14 7.61 -63.57 45.17
N VAL A 15 7.84 -64.50 44.24
CA VAL A 15 8.54 -64.23 42.97
C VAL A 15 7.64 -63.42 42.03
N ALA A 16 6.36 -63.78 41.94
CA ALA A 16 5.39 -63.04 41.14
C ALA A 16 5.26 -61.57 41.59
N ARG A 17 5.16 -61.32 42.90
CA ARG A 17 5.12 -59.95 43.45
C ARG A 17 6.40 -59.17 43.19
N ALA A 18 7.55 -59.84 43.23
CA ALA A 18 8.83 -59.23 42.90
C ALA A 18 8.91 -58.83 41.42
N ILE A 19 8.46 -59.69 40.50
CA ILE A 19 8.38 -59.39 39.06
C ILE A 19 7.44 -58.21 38.81
N TYR A 20 6.22 -58.26 39.37
CA TYR A 20 5.22 -57.19 39.20
C TYR A 20 5.72 -55.82 39.67
N SER A 21 6.50 -55.82 40.75
CA SER A 21 7.01 -54.59 41.36
C SER A 21 8.32 -54.11 40.71
N SER A 22 8.82 -54.80 39.67
CA SER A 22 10.04 -54.44 38.97
C SER A 22 9.86 -53.15 38.15
N PRO A 23 10.74 -52.14 38.30
CA PRO A 23 10.74 -50.96 37.43
C PRO A 23 11.39 -51.20 36.06
N ILE A 24 12.06 -52.35 35.88
CA ILE A 24 12.70 -52.76 34.62
C ILE A 24 11.80 -53.82 33.97
N PRO A 25 11.50 -53.73 32.66
CA PRO A 25 10.71 -54.74 31.97
C PRO A 25 11.29 -56.14 32.11
N VAL A 26 10.45 -57.09 32.50
CA VAL A 26 10.84 -58.48 32.74
C VAL A 26 10.30 -59.36 31.61
N VAL A 27 11.21 -60.12 30.98
CA VAL A 27 10.85 -61.15 30.00
C VAL A 27 10.99 -62.52 30.64
N SER A 28 9.90 -63.29 30.69
CA SER A 28 9.93 -64.66 31.19
C SER A 28 10.26 -65.66 30.09
N ALA A 29 11.21 -66.55 30.38
CA ALA A 29 11.64 -67.67 29.54
C ALA A 29 11.82 -68.96 30.37
N VAL A 30 10.92 -69.18 31.34
CA VAL A 30 11.02 -70.22 32.37
C VAL A 30 10.61 -71.61 31.86
N GLY A 31 9.47 -71.71 31.16
CA GLY A 31 8.87 -72.99 30.71
C GLY A 31 8.82 -73.15 29.18
N HIS A 32 8.46 -74.36 28.73
CA HIS A 32 8.06 -74.60 27.32
C HIS A 32 6.59 -74.19 27.10
N GLU A 33 6.11 -74.22 25.85
CA GLU A 33 4.77 -73.69 25.49
C GLU A 33 3.61 -74.23 26.35
N ARG A 34 3.73 -75.44 26.91
CA ARG A 34 2.69 -76.11 27.69
C ARG A 34 2.74 -75.87 29.20
N ASP A 35 3.88 -75.41 29.72
CA ASP A 35 4.10 -75.21 31.16
C ASP A 35 4.04 -73.72 31.47
N THR A 36 2.89 -73.25 31.95
CA THR A 36 2.70 -71.84 32.33
C THR A 36 2.86 -71.69 33.84
N THR A 37 3.77 -70.80 34.26
CA THR A 37 3.98 -70.45 35.68
C THR A 37 3.35 -69.11 36.01
N ILE A 38 3.10 -68.84 37.31
CA ILE A 38 2.62 -67.51 37.75
C ILE A 38 3.64 -66.41 37.36
N SER A 39 4.94 -66.69 37.35
CA SER A 39 5.95 -65.73 36.89
C SER A 39 5.77 -65.35 35.41
N ASP A 40 5.40 -66.31 34.55
CA ASP A 40 5.11 -66.03 33.14
C ASP A 40 3.91 -65.10 32.98
N LEU A 41 2.89 -65.26 33.82
CA LEU A 41 1.65 -64.47 33.76
C LEU A 41 1.83 -63.03 34.22
N VAL A 42 2.83 -62.78 35.06
CA VAL A 42 3.08 -61.46 35.66
C VAL A 42 4.22 -60.71 34.96
N SER A 43 4.99 -61.39 34.11
CA SER A 43 6.03 -60.76 33.26
C SER A 43 5.45 -59.91 32.13
N ASP A 44 6.21 -58.92 31.65
CA ASP A 44 5.79 -58.03 30.55
C ASP A 44 5.71 -58.76 29.21
N VAL A 45 6.63 -59.70 29.00
CA VAL A 45 6.69 -60.52 27.79
C VAL A 45 7.03 -61.96 28.19
N ARG A 46 6.26 -62.91 27.67
CA ARG A 46 6.60 -64.34 27.75
C ARG A 46 7.17 -64.81 26.43
N VAL A 47 8.30 -65.52 26.48
CA VAL A 47 8.86 -66.23 25.33
C VAL A 47 9.21 -67.66 25.72
N SER A 48 9.25 -68.57 24.73
CA SER A 48 9.43 -70.00 24.98
C SER A 48 10.88 -70.38 25.29
N THR A 49 11.87 -69.54 24.95
CA THR A 49 13.30 -69.83 25.17
C THR A 49 14.11 -68.57 25.45
N PRO A 50 15.23 -68.67 26.19
CA PRO A 50 16.17 -67.54 26.37
C PRO A 50 16.71 -66.99 25.04
N SER A 51 16.87 -67.82 24.00
CA SER A 51 17.29 -67.35 22.67
C SER A 51 16.25 -66.41 22.04
N MET A 52 14.95 -66.70 22.20
CA MET A 52 13.88 -65.81 21.75
C MET A 52 13.85 -64.48 22.52
N VAL A 53 14.32 -64.44 23.78
CA VAL A 53 14.51 -63.18 24.50
C VAL A 53 15.49 -62.30 23.73
N ALA A 54 16.64 -62.84 23.34
CA ALA A 54 17.66 -62.11 22.59
C ALA A 54 17.14 -61.67 21.21
N GLU A 55 16.43 -62.54 20.48
CA GLU A 55 15.84 -62.19 19.18
C GLU A 55 14.77 -61.09 19.28
N SER A 56 13.94 -61.13 20.33
CA SER A 56 12.89 -60.11 20.55
C SER A 56 13.44 -58.77 21.04
N ALA A 57 14.52 -58.79 21.82
CA ALA A 57 15.13 -57.60 22.38
C ALA A 57 16.07 -56.88 21.40
N ILE A 58 16.63 -57.60 20.41
CA ILE A 58 17.65 -57.07 19.51
C ILE A 58 17.04 -56.81 18.12
N PRO A 59 17.04 -55.56 17.64
CA PRO A 59 16.55 -55.25 16.30
C PRO A 59 17.41 -55.90 15.20
N ASN A 60 16.79 -56.26 14.09
CA ASN A 60 17.49 -56.90 12.98
C ASN A 60 18.51 -55.94 12.34
N LYS A 61 19.79 -56.34 12.36
CA LYS A 61 20.90 -55.55 11.82
C LYS A 61 20.73 -55.21 10.33
N ALA A 62 20.25 -56.15 9.52
CA ALA A 62 20.07 -55.94 8.08
C ALA A 62 19.01 -54.87 7.81
N GLU A 63 17.91 -54.92 8.54
CA GLU A 63 16.82 -53.93 8.45
C GLU A 63 17.30 -52.53 8.87
N LEU A 64 18.08 -52.43 9.95
CA LEU A 64 18.67 -51.15 10.38
C LEU A 64 19.60 -50.56 9.31
N ILE A 65 20.44 -51.40 8.69
CA ILE A 65 21.32 -50.96 7.60
C ILE A 65 20.50 -50.45 6.41
N GLU A 66 19.44 -51.17 6.03
CA GLU A 66 18.56 -50.75 4.94
C GLU A 66 17.90 -49.40 5.23
N ARG A 67 17.37 -49.20 6.44
CA ARG A 67 16.79 -47.92 6.87
C ARG A 67 17.81 -46.78 6.76
N VAL A 68 19.04 -46.99 7.23
CA VAL A 68 20.11 -45.97 7.12
C VAL A 68 20.41 -45.63 5.67
N ILE A 69 20.50 -46.63 4.79
CA ILE A 69 20.72 -46.43 3.35
C ILE A 69 19.58 -45.60 2.73
N LEU A 70 18.33 -45.93 3.06
CA LEU A 70 17.15 -45.19 2.60
C LEU A 70 17.15 -43.74 3.08
N TYR A 71 17.51 -43.48 4.34
CA TYR A 71 17.62 -42.13 4.87
C TYR A 71 18.72 -41.34 4.16
N VAL A 72 19.90 -41.92 3.94
CA VAL A 72 20.99 -41.27 3.20
C VAL A 72 20.58 -40.95 1.77
N LYS A 73 19.88 -41.86 1.09
CA LYS A 73 19.38 -41.64 -0.28
C LYS A 73 18.37 -40.49 -0.32
N SER A 74 17.42 -40.48 0.61
CA SER A 74 16.41 -39.42 0.74
C SER A 74 17.03 -38.06 1.03
N MET A 75 17.97 -37.98 1.98
CA MET A 75 18.69 -36.75 2.30
C MET A 75 19.46 -36.20 1.09
N LYS A 76 20.17 -37.07 0.35
CA LYS A 76 20.88 -36.67 -0.87
C LYS A 76 19.92 -36.10 -1.92
N SER A 77 18.76 -36.73 -2.10
CA SER A 77 17.74 -36.28 -3.07
C SER A 77 17.18 -34.90 -2.70
N ILE A 78 16.78 -34.73 -1.43
CA ILE A 78 16.21 -33.47 -0.92
C ILE A 78 17.23 -32.33 -1.07
N THR A 79 18.49 -32.56 -0.69
CA THR A 79 19.54 -31.54 -0.79
C THR A 79 19.81 -31.17 -2.25
N LYS A 80 19.89 -32.16 -3.16
CA LYS A 80 20.05 -31.89 -4.60
C LYS A 80 18.91 -31.04 -5.14
N ASN A 81 17.66 -31.38 -4.79
CA ASN A 81 16.49 -30.63 -5.23
C ASN A 81 16.49 -29.18 -4.68
N ARG A 82 16.84 -28.99 -3.40
CA ARG A 82 16.97 -27.64 -2.82
C ARG A 82 18.01 -26.81 -3.56
N ILE A 83 19.18 -27.37 -3.86
CA ILE A 83 20.23 -26.67 -4.62
C ILE A 83 19.72 -26.32 -6.02
N TYR A 84 19.06 -27.25 -6.70
CA TYR A 84 18.49 -27.03 -8.03
C TYR A 84 17.49 -25.86 -8.02
N LEU A 85 16.51 -25.88 -7.12
CA LEU A 85 15.49 -24.83 -7.01
C LEU A 85 16.10 -23.45 -6.69
N LYS A 86 17.11 -23.40 -5.83
CA LYS A 86 17.81 -22.13 -5.52
C LYS A 86 18.59 -21.60 -6.72
N LYS A 87 19.29 -22.47 -7.47
CA LYS A 87 19.96 -22.08 -8.71
C LYS A 87 18.98 -21.57 -9.76
N GLU A 88 17.82 -22.22 -9.88
CA GLU A 88 16.79 -21.79 -10.82
C GLU A 88 16.20 -20.43 -10.43
N ALA A 89 15.94 -20.19 -9.14
CA ALA A 89 15.49 -18.89 -8.65
C ALA A 89 16.48 -17.77 -8.97
N ILE A 90 17.78 -18.01 -8.74
CA ILE A 90 18.85 -17.05 -9.11
C ILE A 90 18.86 -16.82 -10.61
N ARG A 91 18.75 -17.89 -11.42
CA ARG A 91 18.72 -17.77 -12.89
C ARG A 91 17.52 -16.93 -13.35
N ARG A 92 16.35 -17.10 -12.74
CA ARG A 92 15.17 -16.28 -13.02
C ARG A 92 15.38 -14.81 -12.65
N LEU A 93 15.94 -14.53 -11.47
CA LEU A 93 16.30 -13.16 -11.05
C LEU A 93 17.27 -12.50 -12.04
N LEU A 94 18.31 -13.22 -12.48
CA LEU A 94 19.28 -12.72 -13.45
C LEU A 94 18.71 -12.53 -14.86
N MET A 95 17.56 -13.12 -15.18
CA MET A 95 16.86 -12.88 -16.44
C MET A 95 15.97 -11.63 -16.40
N LEU A 96 15.69 -11.07 -15.22
CA LEU A 96 14.89 -9.84 -15.11
C LEU A 96 15.63 -8.66 -15.78
N PRO A 97 14.89 -7.78 -16.49
CA PRO A 97 15.47 -6.60 -17.16
C PRO A 97 16.33 -5.74 -16.22
N LEU A 98 15.88 -5.58 -14.98
CA LEU A 98 16.55 -4.79 -13.93
C LEU A 98 17.99 -5.23 -13.67
N PHE A 99 18.30 -6.53 -13.79
CA PHE A 99 19.65 -7.07 -13.59
C PHE A 99 20.43 -7.24 -14.89
N ARG A 100 19.76 -7.31 -16.05
CA ARG A 100 20.42 -7.36 -17.36
C ARG A 100 20.89 -5.99 -17.84
N PHE A 101 20.13 -4.94 -17.55
CA PHE A 101 20.45 -3.57 -17.97
C PHE A 101 20.15 -2.55 -16.85
N PRO A 102 20.76 -2.70 -15.65
CA PRO A 102 20.49 -1.81 -14.52
C PRO A 102 20.72 -0.34 -14.88
N GLN A 103 21.74 -0.07 -15.70
CA GLN A 103 22.00 1.30 -16.17
C GLN A 103 20.89 1.83 -17.08
N LYS A 104 20.31 1.00 -17.96
CA LYS A 104 19.23 1.44 -18.84
C LYS A 104 17.98 1.80 -18.04
N GLU A 105 17.61 0.96 -17.08
CA GLU A 105 16.39 1.15 -16.28
C GLU A 105 16.54 2.33 -15.32
N ILE A 106 17.73 2.54 -14.74
CA ILE A 106 18.03 3.75 -13.95
C ILE A 106 17.99 5.00 -14.83
N VAL A 107 18.52 4.94 -16.06
CA VAL A 107 18.52 6.08 -16.99
C VAL A 107 17.11 6.40 -17.49
N GLU A 108 16.30 5.41 -17.85
CA GLU A 108 14.90 5.61 -18.25
C GLU A 108 14.07 6.20 -17.09
N ASN A 109 14.15 5.63 -15.88
CA ASN A 109 13.47 6.20 -14.72
C ASN A 109 13.91 7.64 -14.40
N ARG A 110 15.21 7.93 -14.55
CA ARG A 110 15.72 9.31 -14.39
C ARG A 110 15.22 10.23 -15.49
N ARG A 111 15.14 9.77 -16.74
CA ARG A 111 14.58 10.53 -17.87
C ARG A 111 13.12 10.87 -17.61
N ASP A 112 12.31 9.91 -17.21
CA ASP A 112 10.88 10.12 -16.92
C ASP A 112 10.67 11.14 -15.80
N LEU A 113 11.48 11.05 -14.74
CA LEU A 113 11.46 12.03 -13.65
C LEU A 113 11.81 13.44 -14.14
N VAL A 114 12.82 13.57 -15.00
CA VAL A 114 13.22 14.85 -15.59
C VAL A 114 12.11 15.40 -16.48
N MET A 115 11.51 14.57 -17.34
CA MET A 115 10.41 14.98 -18.22
C MET A 115 9.20 15.46 -17.42
N LYS A 116 8.82 14.74 -16.36
CA LYS A 116 7.73 15.14 -15.47
C LYS A 116 8.00 16.48 -14.77
N LYS A 117 9.26 16.75 -14.39
CA LYS A 117 9.65 18.06 -13.85
C LYS A 117 9.57 19.17 -14.89
N ILE A 118 10.03 18.91 -16.12
CA ILE A 118 9.95 19.86 -17.25
C ILE A 118 8.49 20.21 -17.53
N GLU A 119 7.61 19.21 -17.64
CA GLU A 119 6.17 19.44 -17.83
C GLU A 119 5.57 20.26 -16.69
N GLY A 120 5.95 19.97 -15.44
CA GLY A 120 5.53 20.75 -14.28
C GLY A 120 5.92 22.23 -14.38
N ILE A 121 7.14 22.52 -14.81
CA ILE A 121 7.64 23.88 -15.02
C ILE A 121 6.84 24.58 -16.12
N ILE A 122 6.69 23.95 -17.30
CA ILE A 122 5.95 24.51 -18.44
C ILE A 122 4.51 24.86 -18.07
N ASN A 123 3.86 23.96 -17.33
CA ASN A 123 2.49 24.17 -16.86
C ASN A 123 2.38 25.31 -15.84
N SER A 124 3.37 25.43 -14.94
CA SER A 124 3.42 26.51 -13.96
C SER A 124 3.61 27.88 -14.62
N GLU A 125 4.51 27.98 -15.60
CA GLU A 125 4.75 29.18 -16.40
C GLU A 125 3.50 29.61 -17.16
N SER A 126 2.85 28.66 -17.84
CA SER A 126 1.61 28.91 -18.56
C SER A 126 0.51 29.44 -17.64
N ARG A 127 0.44 28.93 -16.39
CA ARG A 127 -0.51 29.40 -15.38
C ARG A 127 -0.20 30.81 -14.90
N ILE A 128 1.09 31.13 -14.66
CA ILE A 128 1.54 32.47 -14.27
C ILE A 128 1.21 33.47 -15.37
N TYR A 129 1.55 33.17 -16.63
CA TYR A 129 1.26 34.03 -17.77
C TYR A 129 -0.24 34.31 -17.91
N LYS A 130 -1.07 33.26 -17.84
CA LYS A 130 -2.54 33.41 -17.91
C LYS A 130 -3.09 34.30 -16.80
N LYS A 131 -2.58 34.15 -15.57
CA LYS A 131 -2.97 34.99 -14.43
C LYS A 131 -2.57 36.45 -14.65
N LYS A 132 -1.34 36.70 -15.10
CA LYS A 132 -0.86 38.07 -15.41
C LYS A 132 -1.67 38.72 -16.52
N ARG A 133 -2.05 37.95 -17.55
CA ARG A 133 -2.92 38.44 -18.62
C ARG A 133 -4.32 38.80 -18.11
N GLN A 134 -4.89 38.01 -17.21
CA GLN A 134 -6.17 38.31 -16.58
C GLN A 134 -6.11 39.55 -15.68
N GLU A 135 -5.03 39.71 -14.90
CA GLU A 135 -4.79 40.92 -14.10
C GLU A 135 -4.73 42.17 -14.99
N LEU A 136 -3.99 42.10 -16.10
CA LEU A 136 -3.90 43.19 -17.06
C LEU A 136 -5.26 43.54 -17.69
N ASP A 137 -6.02 42.54 -18.13
CA ASP A 137 -7.34 42.74 -18.72
C ASP A 137 -8.31 43.40 -17.72
N SER A 138 -8.25 42.99 -16.45
CA SER A 138 -9.02 43.62 -15.38
C SER A 138 -8.62 45.08 -15.16
N MET A 139 -7.32 45.39 -15.16
CA MET A 139 -6.83 46.77 -15.04
C MET A 139 -7.27 47.63 -16.23
N LEU A 140 -7.19 47.11 -17.46
CA LEU A 140 -7.64 47.81 -18.66
C LEU A 140 -9.16 48.09 -18.63
N LYS A 141 -9.96 47.12 -18.17
CA LYS A 141 -11.41 47.31 -17.98
C LYS A 141 -11.74 48.36 -16.92
N ARG A 142 -10.98 48.42 -15.82
CA ARG A 142 -11.15 49.49 -14.81
C ARG A 142 -10.77 50.85 -15.36
N LEU A 143 -9.68 50.93 -16.12
CA LEU A 143 -9.23 52.17 -16.73
C LEU A 143 -10.24 52.71 -17.77
N SER A 144 -10.79 51.85 -18.61
CA SER A 144 -11.82 52.23 -19.58
C SER A 144 -13.14 52.63 -18.92
N GLY A 145 -13.50 51.97 -17.81
CA GLY A 145 -14.67 52.32 -17.00
C GLY A 145 -14.56 53.67 -16.28
N LEU A 146 -13.34 54.15 -16.01
CA LEU A 146 -13.09 55.45 -15.39
C LEU A 146 -12.84 56.57 -16.41
N ASN A 147 -12.78 56.26 -17.72
CA ASN A 147 -12.58 57.26 -18.76
C ASN A 147 -13.90 58.01 -19.04
N PRO A 148 -13.99 59.34 -18.79
CA PRO A 148 -15.20 60.13 -19.04
C PRO A 148 -15.68 60.07 -20.51
N LEU A 149 -14.76 59.87 -21.46
CA LEU A 149 -15.07 59.71 -22.87
C LEU A 149 -15.85 58.42 -23.15
N SER A 150 -15.69 57.37 -22.33
CA SER A 150 -16.46 56.13 -22.49
C SER A 150 -17.92 56.30 -22.06
N ILE A 151 -18.20 57.24 -21.16
CA ILE A 151 -19.56 57.64 -20.76
C ILE A 151 -20.18 58.48 -21.87
N LEU A 152 -19.44 59.43 -22.44
CA LEU A 152 -19.91 60.25 -23.57
C LEU A 152 -20.18 59.43 -24.83
N ASN A 153 -19.30 58.48 -25.17
CA ASN A 153 -19.46 57.60 -26.33
C ASN A 153 -20.60 56.57 -26.18
N ARG A 154 -21.10 56.35 -24.96
CA ARG A 154 -22.31 55.55 -24.70
C ARG A 154 -23.62 56.32 -24.95
N GLY A 155 -23.53 57.58 -25.38
CA GLY A 155 -24.68 58.43 -25.70
C GLY A 155 -25.15 59.30 -24.54
N TYR A 156 -24.41 59.34 -23.42
CA TYR A 156 -24.68 60.30 -22.35
C TYR A 156 -23.98 61.63 -22.66
N THR A 157 -24.50 62.72 -22.11
CA THR A 157 -23.90 64.05 -22.20
C THR A 157 -23.61 64.57 -20.80
N ILE A 158 -22.66 65.50 -20.69
CA ILE A 158 -22.39 66.22 -19.45
C ILE A 158 -22.72 67.68 -19.65
N THR A 159 -23.59 68.21 -18.79
CA THR A 159 -24.07 69.59 -18.88
C THR A 159 -23.40 70.45 -17.80
N TYR A 160 -22.94 71.63 -18.20
CA TYR A 160 -22.28 72.62 -17.35
C TYR A 160 -23.02 73.96 -17.42
N LYS A 161 -22.95 74.77 -16.36
CA LYS A 161 -23.36 76.19 -16.42
C LYS A 161 -22.41 76.97 -17.29
N TYR A 162 -22.93 77.93 -18.05
CA TYR A 162 -22.12 78.83 -18.87
C TYR A 162 -22.19 80.27 -18.31
N PRO A 163 -21.06 80.98 -18.16
CA PRO A 163 -19.69 80.64 -18.59
C PRO A 163 -18.84 79.90 -17.55
N GLU A 164 -19.36 79.68 -16.35
CA GLU A 164 -18.60 79.22 -15.17
C GLU A 164 -18.06 77.78 -15.25
N ASN A 165 -18.52 76.97 -16.22
CA ASN A 165 -18.15 75.56 -16.42
C ASN A 165 -18.34 74.68 -15.16
N THR A 166 -19.30 75.02 -14.31
CA THR A 166 -19.66 74.19 -13.15
C THR A 166 -20.64 73.08 -13.58
N PRO A 167 -20.42 71.80 -13.21
CA PRO A 167 -21.25 70.69 -13.68
C PRO A 167 -22.63 70.70 -13.02
N ILE A 168 -23.68 70.59 -13.84
CA ILE A 168 -25.07 70.45 -13.39
C ILE A 168 -25.34 68.96 -13.22
N ARG A 169 -25.53 68.51 -11.97
CA ARG A 169 -25.77 67.08 -11.66
C ARG A 169 -27.21 66.83 -11.21
N ARG A 170 -27.87 67.85 -10.67
CA ARG A 170 -29.24 67.80 -10.14
C ARG A 170 -30.03 69.00 -10.68
N LYS A 171 -31.36 68.84 -10.82
CA LYS A 171 -32.27 69.91 -11.26
C LYS A 171 -32.08 71.21 -10.45
N LYS A 172 -31.90 71.09 -9.13
CA LYS A 172 -31.69 72.22 -8.21
C LYS A 172 -30.41 73.02 -8.47
N ASP A 173 -29.45 72.44 -9.20
CA ASP A 173 -28.22 73.16 -9.56
C ASP A 173 -28.53 74.24 -10.61
N ILE A 174 -29.65 74.16 -11.33
CA ILE A 174 -30.15 75.19 -12.24
C ILE A 174 -30.91 76.25 -11.42
N GLY A 175 -30.21 77.32 -11.03
CA GLY A 175 -30.82 78.48 -10.37
C GLY A 175 -31.46 79.45 -11.38
N ASN A 176 -32.28 80.37 -10.90
CA ASN A 176 -33.00 81.36 -11.72
C ASN A 176 -32.05 82.29 -12.52
N GLU A 177 -30.80 82.39 -12.09
CA GLU A 177 -29.71 83.13 -12.73
C GLU A 177 -29.05 82.37 -13.91
N THR A 178 -29.33 81.06 -14.06
CA THR A 178 -28.72 80.20 -15.07
C THR A 178 -29.44 80.37 -16.42
N LYS A 179 -28.96 81.30 -17.26
CA LYS A 179 -29.58 81.59 -18.58
C LYS A 179 -29.10 80.68 -19.70
N ARG A 180 -27.88 80.13 -19.61
CA ARG A 180 -27.25 79.32 -20.66
C ARG A 180 -26.53 78.13 -20.06
N ILE A 181 -26.60 77.01 -20.75
CA ILE A 181 -25.91 75.78 -20.41
C ILE A 181 -25.04 75.31 -21.57
N LYS A 182 -23.94 74.66 -21.22
CA LYS A 182 -23.03 74.03 -22.16
C LYS A 182 -23.14 72.52 -22.02
N THR A 183 -23.58 71.86 -23.08
CA THR A 183 -23.71 70.40 -23.12
C THR A 183 -22.56 69.83 -23.93
N VAL A 184 -21.77 68.96 -23.31
CA VAL A 184 -20.63 68.28 -23.95
C VAL A 184 -21.07 66.89 -24.39
N PHE A 185 -20.91 66.63 -25.69
CA PHE A 185 -21.13 65.36 -26.37
C PHE A 185 -19.78 64.65 -26.59
N TYR A 186 -19.82 63.44 -27.16
CA TYR A 186 -18.60 62.70 -27.47
C TYR A 186 -17.73 63.40 -28.54
N ASP A 187 -18.36 64.18 -29.44
CA ASP A 187 -17.77 64.77 -30.64
C ASP A 187 -17.77 66.30 -30.66
N GLY A 188 -18.26 66.95 -29.59
CA GLY A 188 -18.28 68.41 -29.54
C GLY A 188 -19.07 68.98 -28.36
N GLU A 189 -19.26 70.29 -28.36
CA GLU A 189 -20.05 70.99 -27.35
C GLU A 189 -21.06 71.94 -27.98
N ILE A 190 -22.23 72.06 -27.37
CA ILE A 190 -23.29 72.99 -27.78
C ILE A 190 -23.63 73.88 -26.60
N ILE A 191 -23.84 75.17 -26.87
CA ILE A 191 -24.35 76.11 -25.88
C ILE A 191 -25.84 76.34 -26.16
N SER A 192 -26.68 75.95 -25.21
CA SER A 192 -28.13 76.13 -25.28
C SER A 192 -28.56 77.25 -24.33
N GLN A 193 -29.57 78.01 -24.73
CA GLN A 193 -30.25 78.95 -23.85
C GLN A 193 -31.38 78.23 -23.12
N ILE A 194 -31.50 78.44 -21.81
CA ILE A 194 -32.59 77.90 -21.02
C ILE A 194 -33.73 78.90 -21.08
N ASP A 195 -34.90 78.43 -21.51
CA ASP A 195 -36.16 79.12 -21.27
C ASP A 195 -36.83 78.48 -20.05
N LEU A 196 -37.24 79.30 -19.09
CA LEU A 196 -37.86 78.86 -17.83
C LEU A 196 -39.39 78.97 -17.88
N GLU A 197 -39.99 78.97 -19.07
CA GLU A 197 -41.45 78.82 -19.22
C GLU A 197 -41.88 77.38 -18.89
N GLY A 198 -42.57 77.20 -17.76
CA GLY A 198 -43.24 75.95 -17.40
C GLY A 198 -42.56 75.05 -16.36
N VAL A 199 -41.78 75.59 -15.42
CA VAL A 199 -41.35 74.81 -14.24
C VAL A 199 -42.51 74.76 -13.21
N ASN A 200 -43.47 73.86 -13.43
CA ASN A 200 -44.41 73.49 -12.37
C ASN A 200 -43.66 72.83 -11.21
N TYR A 201 -43.94 73.32 -10.01
CA TYR A 201 -43.48 72.77 -8.74
C TYR A 201 -44.41 71.63 -8.33
N GLU A 202 -43.93 70.40 -8.46
CA GLU A 202 -44.24 69.28 -7.54
C GLU A 202 -42.95 68.51 -7.26
#